data_AF-A0A9X9F8K1-F1
#
_entry.id   AF-A0A9X9F8K1-F1
#
_cell.length_a   1.000
_cell.length_b   1.000
_cell.length_c   1.000
_cell.angle_alpha   90.00
_cell.angle_beta   90.00
_cell.angle_gamma   90.00
#
_symmetry.space_group_name_H-M   'P 1'
#
loop_
_entity.id
_entity.type
_entity.pdbx_description
1 polymer ?
#
loop_
_entity_poly.entity_id
_entity_poly.type
_entity_poly.pdbx_seq_one_letter_code
_entity_poly.pdbx_strand_id
1 'polypeptide(L)'
;MRVLQDQTFSVMSLNSLVEGNIKPGAFLNERGYLDEKFDYTKLGVKVYATDSYRHKFEGSLDKYGYFKLNGLPVNKRDYNLYVDVPGHLTSRLTTKLGTEKDGKLLGQCYYARPNENLAGDVNADKVIDIRDA
;
A
#
# COMPACT_ATOMS: atom_id res chain seq x y z
N MET A 1 -11.66 -3.16 -10.52
CA MET A 1 -11.86 -2.38 -11.76
C MET A 1 -12.92 -3.08 -12.61
N ARG A 2 -14.07 -2.45 -12.82
CA ARG A 2 -15.17 -3.00 -13.62
C ARG A 2 -14.89 -2.65 -15.08
N VAL A 3 -14.66 -3.63 -15.94
CA VAL A 3 -14.69 -3.41 -17.39
C VAL A 3 -16.15 -3.16 -17.73
N LEU A 4 -16.51 -1.90 -17.97
CA LEU A 4 -17.81 -1.59 -18.58
C LEU A 4 -17.64 -1.86 -20.06
N GLN A 5 -18.16 -3.00 -20.50
CA GLN A 5 -18.14 -3.41 -21.90
C GLN A 5 -19.53 -3.09 -22.48
N ASP A 6 -19.70 -1.85 -22.90
CA ASP A 6 -20.72 -1.49 -23.91
C ASP A 6 -20.03 -1.54 -25.28
N GLN A 7 -20.75 -1.92 -26.34
CA GLN A 7 -20.19 -2.19 -27.67
C GLN A 7 -19.61 -0.95 -28.39
N THR A 8 -19.48 0.19 -27.70
CA THR A 8 -19.14 1.48 -28.32
C THR A 8 -17.78 2.06 -27.89
N PHE A 9 -17.16 1.61 -26.79
CA PHE A 9 -15.77 1.97 -26.44
C PHE A 9 -15.16 1.06 -25.36
N SER A 10 -13.82 0.98 -25.34
CA SER A 10 -13.06 0.34 -24.26
C SER A 10 -12.20 1.38 -23.55
N VAL A 11 -12.35 1.51 -22.23
CA VAL A 11 -11.49 2.38 -21.41
C VAL A 11 -10.26 1.58 -20.96
N MET A 12 -9.11 1.91 -21.52
CA MET A 12 -7.81 1.34 -21.13
C MET A 12 -7.10 2.32 -20.18
N SER A 13 -7.10 2.04 -18.88
CA SER A 13 -6.34 2.85 -17.93
C SER A 13 -4.85 2.55 -18.08
N LEU A 14 -4.02 3.59 -18.24
CA LEU A 14 -2.56 3.52 -18.11
C LEU A 14 -2.08 3.76 -16.68
N ASN A 15 -3.02 3.83 -15.73
CA ASN A 15 -2.74 4.01 -14.31
C ASN A 15 -3.37 2.88 -13.50
N SER A 16 -2.64 2.43 -12.49
CA SER A 16 -3.08 1.44 -11.51
C SER A 16 -3.61 2.10 -10.24
N LEU A 17 -4.53 1.38 -9.60
CA LEU A 17 -5.00 1.61 -8.24
C LEU A 17 -4.41 0.52 -7.35
N VAL A 18 -3.77 0.92 -6.28
CA VAL A 18 -3.35 0.00 -5.22
C VAL A 18 -4.21 0.25 -4.00
N GLU A 19 -4.72 -0.81 -3.41
CA GLU A 19 -5.56 -0.73 -2.20
C GLU A 19 -5.21 -1.85 -1.23
N GLY A 20 -5.50 -1.69 0.05
CA GLY A 20 -5.19 -2.69 1.06
C GLY A 20 -5.46 -2.19 2.47
N ASN A 21 -5.14 -3.01 3.46
CA ASN A 21 -5.19 -2.61 4.87
C ASN A 21 -3.79 -2.53 5.45
N ILE A 22 -3.56 -1.56 6.33
CA ILE A 22 -2.35 -1.52 7.15
C ILE A 22 -2.35 -2.67 8.16
N LYS A 23 -1.18 -3.07 8.62
CA LYS A 23 -1.03 -4.14 9.62
C LYS A 23 -0.09 -3.73 10.77
N PRO A 24 -0.39 -2.69 11.55
CA PRO A 24 0.36 -2.31 12.74
C PRO A 24 0.17 -3.36 13.84
N GLY A 25 1.19 -4.18 14.09
CA GLY A 25 1.09 -5.39 14.91
C GLY A 25 0.50 -5.17 16.30
N ALA A 26 0.86 -4.08 16.98
CA ALA A 26 0.33 -3.76 18.31
C ALA A 26 -1.18 -3.44 18.35
N PHE A 27 -1.82 -3.25 17.18
CA PHE A 27 -3.24 -2.92 17.06
C PHE A 27 -4.06 -4.01 16.35
N LEU A 28 -3.44 -5.16 16.03
CA LEU A 28 -4.15 -6.30 15.46
C LEU A 28 -4.74 -7.15 16.59
N ASN A 29 -5.97 -7.65 16.39
CA ASN A 29 -6.54 -8.68 17.25
C ASN A 29 -5.89 -10.06 16.99
N GLU A 30 -6.27 -11.07 17.79
CA GLU A 30 -5.74 -12.44 17.67
C GLU A 30 -5.96 -13.09 16.28
N ARG A 31 -6.89 -12.55 15.48
CA ARG A 31 -7.17 -13.01 14.10
C ARG A 31 -6.40 -12.21 13.05
N GLY A 32 -5.57 -11.24 13.45
CA GLY A 32 -4.78 -10.40 12.56
C GLY A 32 -5.55 -9.26 11.90
N TYR A 33 -6.70 -8.85 12.47
CA TYR A 33 -7.53 -7.76 11.96
C TYR A 33 -7.47 -6.53 12.85
N LEU A 34 -7.67 -5.37 12.23
CA LEU A 34 -7.91 -4.11 12.92
C LEU A 34 -9.30 -4.09 13.56
N ASP A 35 -9.43 -3.36 14.67
CA ASP A 35 -10.70 -3.14 15.35
C ASP A 35 -11.32 -1.83 14.86
N GLU A 36 -12.49 -1.92 14.23
CA GLU A 36 -13.18 -0.79 13.60
C GLU A 36 -13.62 0.32 14.58
N LYS A 37 -13.50 0.09 15.89
CA LYS A 37 -13.77 1.11 16.91
C LYS A 37 -12.69 2.20 16.97
N PHE A 38 -11.49 1.93 16.47
CA PHE A 38 -10.39 2.90 16.47
C PHE A 38 -10.35 3.73 15.18
N ASP A 39 -9.83 4.94 15.30
CA ASP A 39 -9.53 5.80 14.15
C ASP A 39 -8.03 5.74 13.84
N TYR A 40 -7.69 4.92 12.86
CA TYR A 40 -6.30 4.65 12.48
C TYR A 40 -5.61 5.83 11.78
N THR A 41 -6.37 6.85 11.33
CA THR A 41 -5.77 8.08 10.79
C THR A 41 -5.00 8.86 11.85
N LYS A 42 -5.31 8.64 13.13
CA LYS A 42 -4.65 9.29 14.27
C LYS A 42 -3.27 8.73 14.60
N LEU A 43 -2.89 7.59 14.01
CA LEU A 43 -1.58 6.98 14.25
C LEU A 43 -0.43 7.65 13.48
N GLY A 44 -0.70 8.61 12.61
CA GLY A 44 0.34 9.27 11.81
C GLY A 44 0.94 8.38 10.71
N VAL A 45 0.20 7.36 10.28
CA VAL A 45 0.63 6.40 9.25
C VAL A 45 0.88 7.10 7.93
N LYS A 46 1.96 6.72 7.25
CA LYS A 46 2.23 7.12 5.85
C LYS A 46 2.24 5.88 4.97
N VAL A 47 1.41 5.90 3.93
CA VAL A 47 1.40 4.87 2.89
C VAL A 47 1.85 5.52 1.60
N TYR A 48 2.89 4.96 0.97
CA TYR A 48 3.41 5.50 -0.29
C TYR A 48 4.05 4.41 -1.13
N ALA A 49 4.15 4.64 -2.43
CA ALA A 49 4.90 3.79 -3.34
C ALA A 49 6.05 4.55 -3.99
N THR A 50 7.10 3.82 -4.36
CA THR A 50 8.17 4.33 -5.22
C THR A 50 8.34 3.46 -6.45
N ASP A 51 8.52 4.08 -7.62
CA ASP A 51 8.94 3.36 -8.81
C ASP A 51 10.46 3.13 -8.85
N SER A 52 10.95 2.51 -9.93
CA SER A 52 12.38 2.28 -10.13
C SER A 52 13.24 3.55 -10.26
N TYR A 53 12.62 4.69 -10.56
CA TYR A 53 13.26 6.00 -10.68
C TYR A 53 13.14 6.81 -9.39
N ARG A 54 12.60 6.20 -8.32
CA ARG A 54 12.39 6.81 -7.00
C ARG A 54 11.36 7.94 -7.00
N HIS A 55 10.50 8.04 -8.02
CA HIS A 55 9.33 8.91 -7.93
C HIS A 55 8.42 8.40 -6.80
N LYS A 56 7.96 9.30 -5.94
CA LYS A 56 7.13 8.98 -4.78
C LYS A 56 5.66 9.25 -5.09
N PHE A 57 4.80 8.29 -4.78
CA PHE A 57 3.35 8.37 -4.93
C PHE A 57 2.73 8.20 -3.55
N GLU A 58 2.15 9.27 -3.01
CA GLU A 58 1.49 9.24 -1.70
C GLU A 58 0.12 8.56 -1.81
N GLY A 59 -0.23 7.82 -0.76
CA GLY A 59 -1.54 7.22 -0.57
C GLY A 59 -2.41 8.01 0.40
N SER A 60 -3.69 7.68 0.40
CA SER A 60 -4.65 8.06 1.44
C SER A 60 -4.90 6.88 2.38
N LEU A 61 -5.18 7.16 3.65
CA LEU A 61 -5.63 6.20 4.65
C LEU A 61 -7.00 6.64 5.18
N ASP A 62 -7.94 5.73 5.33
CA ASP A 62 -9.20 6.00 6.02
C ASP A 62 -9.14 5.61 7.50
N LYS A 63 -10.18 5.97 8.26
CA LYS A 63 -10.24 5.71 9.70
C LYS A 63 -10.20 4.23 10.07
N TYR A 64 -10.51 3.32 9.15
CA TYR A 64 -10.50 1.88 9.40
C TYR A 64 -9.17 1.22 9.04
N GLY A 65 -8.17 2.01 8.65
CA GLY A 65 -6.84 1.52 8.28
C GLY A 65 -6.79 1.01 6.83
N TYR A 66 -7.81 1.27 6.03
CA TYR A 66 -7.81 0.94 4.62
C TYR A 66 -7.13 2.05 3.82
N PHE A 67 -6.15 1.69 2.99
CA PHE A 67 -5.39 2.64 2.19
C PHE A 67 -5.68 2.51 0.69
N LYS A 68 -5.46 3.62 -0.03
CA LYS A 68 -5.51 3.68 -1.49
C LYS A 68 -4.35 4.52 -2.02
N LEU A 69 -3.72 4.06 -3.11
CA LEU A 69 -2.82 4.84 -3.93
C LEU A 69 -3.37 4.87 -5.35
N ASN A 70 -3.67 6.07 -5.84
CA ASN A 70 -4.26 6.29 -7.16
C ASN A 70 -3.23 6.82 -8.15
N GLY A 71 -3.43 6.54 -9.43
CA GLY A 71 -2.65 7.21 -10.48
C GLY A 71 -1.23 6.68 -10.64
N LEU A 72 -0.96 5.42 -10.29
CA LEU A 72 0.38 4.84 -10.43
C LEU A 72 0.60 4.45 -11.89
N PRO A 73 1.53 5.09 -12.63
CA PRO A 73 1.71 4.82 -14.05
C PRO A 73 2.11 3.37 -14.32
N VAL A 74 1.53 2.75 -15.35
CA VAL A 74 1.95 1.41 -15.75
C VAL A 74 3.40 1.41 -16.21
N ASN A 75 4.18 0.46 -15.71
CA ASN A 75 5.52 0.20 -16.22
C ASN A 75 5.88 -1.28 -16.01
N LYS A 76 6.89 -1.76 -16.74
CA LYS A 76 7.33 -3.16 -16.69
C LYS A 76 8.15 -3.50 -15.44
N ARG A 77 8.60 -2.48 -14.71
CA ARG A 77 9.43 -2.60 -13.51
C ARG A 77 8.54 -2.67 -12.27
N ASP A 78 9.17 -3.01 -11.15
CA ASP A 78 8.45 -3.19 -9.91
C ASP A 78 8.30 -1.85 -9.17
N TYR A 79 7.21 -1.74 -8.44
CA TYR A 79 7.02 -0.72 -7.41
C TYR A 79 7.40 -1.28 -6.05
N ASN A 80 7.87 -0.41 -5.17
CA ASN A 80 7.95 -0.68 -3.75
C ASN A 80 6.86 0.09 -3.04
N LEU A 81 5.90 -0.60 -2.44
CA LEU A 81 4.92 -0.04 -1.53
C LEU A 81 5.50 -0.05 -0.12
N TYR A 82 5.31 1.05 0.60
CA TYR A 82 5.73 1.23 1.99
C TYR A 82 4.53 1.58 2.86
N VAL A 83 4.47 0.97 4.03
CA VAL A 83 3.59 1.35 5.13
C VAL A 83 4.46 1.70 6.31
N ASP A 84 4.52 2.98 6.64
CA ASP A 84 5.29 3.56 7.73
C ASP A 84 4.33 3.92 8.87
N VAL A 85 4.52 3.30 10.03
CA VAL A 85 3.71 3.49 11.24
C VAL A 85 4.67 3.89 12.35
N PRO A 86 4.52 5.08 12.97
CA PRO A 86 5.36 5.49 14.10
C PRO A 86 5.45 4.41 15.19
N GLY A 87 6.65 4.19 15.72
CA GLY A 87 6.92 3.16 16.73
C GLY A 87 6.94 1.72 16.20
N HIS A 88 6.91 1.52 14.88
CA HIS A 88 6.93 0.21 14.25
C HIS A 88 7.93 0.17 13.09
N LEU A 89 8.44 -1.03 12.80
CA LEU A 89 9.23 -1.27 11.59
C LEU A 89 8.40 -0.99 10.34
N THR A 90 9.00 -0.27 9.38
CA THR A 90 8.37 0.00 8.08
C THR A 90 8.19 -1.29 7.28
N SER A 91 6.97 -1.56 6.84
CA SER A 91 6.65 -2.68 5.96
C SER A 91 6.92 -2.29 4.51
N ARG A 92 7.53 -3.19 3.73
CA ARG A 92 7.81 -3.03 2.30
C ARG A 92 7.25 -4.20 1.50
N LEU A 93 6.49 -3.90 0.45
CA LEU A 93 6.00 -4.87 -0.53
C LEU A 93 6.47 -4.48 -1.93
N THR A 94 7.20 -5.38 -2.60
CA THR A 94 7.61 -5.20 -3.99
C THR A 94 6.62 -5.91 -4.92
N THR A 95 6.07 -5.21 -5.91
CA THR A 95 5.05 -5.77 -6.81
C THR A 95 5.02 -5.10 -8.18
N LYS A 96 4.51 -5.82 -9.18
CA LYS A 96 4.22 -5.28 -10.52
C LYS A 96 2.81 -4.70 -10.56
N LEU A 97 2.69 -3.46 -11.02
CA LEU A 97 1.42 -2.74 -11.10
C LEU A 97 0.94 -2.54 -12.53
N GLY A 98 1.04 -3.59 -13.35
CA GLY A 98 0.48 -3.63 -14.69
C GLY A 98 0.14 -5.05 -15.10
N THR A 99 -0.82 -5.18 -16.00
CA THR A 99 -1.22 -6.46 -16.60
C THR A 99 -1.10 -6.37 -18.12
N GLU A 100 -0.55 -7.41 -18.74
CA GLU A 100 -0.47 -7.45 -20.21
C GLU A 100 -1.77 -8.00 -20.79
N LYS A 101 -2.32 -7.27 -21.75
CA LYS A 101 -3.51 -7.66 -22.52
C LYS A 101 -3.31 -7.29 -23.97
N ASP A 102 -3.41 -8.26 -24.87
CA ASP A 102 -3.26 -8.08 -26.32
C ASP A 102 -1.96 -7.32 -26.69
N GLY A 103 -0.85 -7.64 -26.01
CA GLY A 103 0.46 -6.98 -26.21
C GLY A 103 0.57 -5.56 -25.63
N LYS A 104 -0.46 -5.06 -24.96
CA LYS A 104 -0.46 -3.74 -24.28
C LYS A 104 -0.37 -3.90 -22.78
N LEU A 105 0.47 -3.09 -22.14
CA LEU A 105 0.53 -3.01 -20.68
C LEU A 105 -0.55 -2.06 -20.16
N LEU A 106 -1.46 -2.58 -19.33
CA LEU A 106 -2.60 -1.85 -18.79
C LEU A 106 -2.54 -1.77 -17.26
N GLY A 107 -3.19 -0.75 -16.72
CA GLY A 107 -3.33 -0.54 -15.29
C GLY A 107 -4.26 -1.58 -14.69
N GLN A 108 -4.09 -1.83 -13.40
CA GLN A 108 -4.90 -2.77 -12.66
C GLN A 108 -5.34 -2.21 -11.31
N CYS A 109 -6.36 -2.86 -10.74
CA CYS A 109 -6.72 -2.69 -9.34
C CYS A 109 -6.01 -3.80 -8.57
N TYR A 110 -4.95 -3.46 -7.85
CA TYR A 110 -4.13 -4.40 -7.11
C TYR A 110 -4.42 -4.31 -5.61
N TYR A 111 -4.88 -5.42 -5.03
CA TYR A 111 -5.07 -5.53 -3.59
C TYR A 111 -3.75 -5.95 -2.92
N ALA A 112 -3.07 -5.00 -2.31
CA ALA A 112 -1.81 -5.19 -1.60
C ALA A 112 -2.01 -5.89 -0.26
N ARG A 113 -1.11 -6.83 0.04
CA ARG A 113 -1.02 -7.54 1.32
C ARG A 113 0.35 -7.27 1.94
N PRO A 114 0.58 -6.08 2.51
CA PRO A 114 1.85 -5.78 3.18
C PRO A 114 2.04 -6.73 4.38
N ASN A 115 3.29 -6.99 4.71
CA ASN A 115 3.63 -7.67 5.96
C ASN A 115 3.23 -6.81 7.15
N GLU A 116 3.09 -7.46 8.30
CA GLU A 116 2.89 -6.77 9.57
C GLU A 116 4.04 -5.80 9.86
N ASN A 117 3.68 -4.60 10.31
CA ASN A 117 4.62 -3.65 10.90
C ASN A 117 4.83 -4.10 12.35
N LEU A 118 5.99 -4.69 12.65
CA LEU A 118 6.34 -5.10 14.01
C LEU A 118 6.55 -3.87 14.89
N ALA A 119 5.92 -3.83 16.06
CA ALA A 119 6.11 -2.75 17.02
C ALA A 119 7.48 -2.82 17.68
N GLY A 120 8.04 -1.67 18.05
CA GLY A 120 9.27 -1.58 18.83
C GLY A 120 10.41 -0.77 18.20
N ASP A 121 10.26 -0.27 16.98
CA ASP A 121 11.20 0.69 16.36
C ASP A 121 10.75 2.11 16.72
N VAL A 122 11.09 2.55 17.93
CA VAL A 122 10.63 3.81 18.53
C VAL A 122 11.44 4.98 18.01
N ASN A 123 12.73 4.77 17.76
CA ASN A 123 13.64 5.82 17.29
C ASN A 123 13.68 5.95 15.74
N ALA A 124 12.98 5.07 15.01
CA ALA A 124 12.84 5.03 13.55
C ALA A 124 14.14 4.75 12.79
N ASP A 125 15.07 3.99 13.37
CA ASP A 125 16.33 3.59 12.73
C ASP A 125 16.22 2.29 11.91
N LYS A 126 15.02 1.68 11.87
CA LYS A 126 14.67 0.45 11.15
C LYS A 126 15.25 -0.82 11.78
N VAL A 127 15.65 -0.74 13.04
CA VAL A 127 16.07 -1.87 13.86
C VAL A 127 15.22 -1.83 15.13
N ILE A 128 15.02 -2.99 15.76
CA ILE A 128 14.46 -3.04 17.11
C ILE A 128 15.61 -3.47 18.02
N ASP A 129 16.09 -2.56 18.85
CA ASP A 129 17.20 -2.81 19.76
C ASP A 129 17.05 -2.08 21.11
N ILE A 130 18.11 -2.11 21.92
CA ILE A 130 18.11 -1.52 23.27
C ILE A 130 17.94 0.01 23.27
N ARG A 131 18.12 0.68 22.13
CA ARG A 131 17.94 2.13 21.96
C ARG A 131 16.48 2.53 21.79
N ASP A 132 15.58 1.56 21.66
CA ASP A 132 14.13 1.78 21.59
C ASP A 132 13.43 1.77 22.95
N ALA A 133 14.14 1.41 24.02
CA ALA A 133 13.63 1.24 25.38
C ALA A 133 13.66 2.52 26.24
#